data_AF-A0A0L6JPR7-F1
#
_entry.id   AF-A0A0L6JPR7-F1
#
_cell.length_a   1.000
_cell.length_b   1.000
_cell.length_c   1.000
_cell.angle_alpha   90.00
_cell.angle_beta   90.00
_cell.angle_gamma   90.00
#
_symmetry.space_group_name_H-M   'P 1'
#
loop_
_entity.id
_entity.type
_entity.pdbx_description
1 polymer ?
#
loop_
_entity_poly.entity_id
_entity_poly.type
_entity_poly.pdbx_seq_one_letter_code
_entity_poly.pdbx_strand_id
1 'polypeptide(L)'
;MAKTTETVDFFDWIQEISAGNKHFSLQKGKCKKELFMFLKENAFFGVSTLEHAKLDETLSVSRTDLQKLEPGLALWIRSYGAGNDEKLILLTDRLHSLVPKTGNLFADYIKRNCSDSRGAWILADYLCFTLKTELIEMEETDLDALAAEMDKELPLNAARLFSSFLIYVRENQHLSNGWTFHFKSRRESQPQEAYSAMDFMRMAYIVFNDEAWEKEQLLKKALQSKKFADLWLFVSLHFICGWRRTDLLRLPMPKLPVPGDKLRKAISMGDFNAENILNELEWRLRYMPRKPRKTEAYEGVSELKLFVPESLRKPMGMILAVVVSHHGDIEPGDCFLKAVGQKKQLQLFFGKDFVTACGNRDFSTRRANKAYLQGLEAVAEDSSAKPKGYMLAALARSHKGHFGSLPTTTDIYLRDANFSGYRPEFIAREMFERGVFSFIPALMLEMYAQQDYRKLSPSAQTELITEIGIAAYGLENMTKTVEASLVKARSAIAEIVRRPESIRGTVADILQNIAAGNALGKQEGCLCLMTAAGYACADVERNCCIGCGYEIYTRTIFYQLTKEYTRLLELKKAADETEAERCTKILKEAVMPAIAEMIASIKKLYPESDLSAMLKLSGLAVNI
;
A
#
# COMPACT_ATOMS: atom_id res chain seq x y z
N MET A 1 55.94 -10.83 58.93
CA MET A 1 54.82 -9.99 59.39
C MET A 1 53.63 -10.24 58.49
N ALA A 2 52.67 -11.06 58.95
CA ALA A 2 51.42 -11.31 58.23
C ALA A 2 50.57 -10.04 58.31
N LYS A 3 50.30 -9.39 57.17
CA LYS A 3 49.24 -8.37 57.09
C LYS A 3 47.93 -9.10 57.33
N THR A 4 47.33 -8.90 58.49
CA THR A 4 45.93 -9.26 58.77
C THR A 4 45.06 -8.53 57.75
N THR A 5 44.59 -9.26 56.75
CA THR A 5 43.58 -8.76 55.81
C THR A 5 42.27 -8.65 56.58
N GLU A 6 41.87 -7.43 56.95
CA GLU A 6 40.53 -7.20 57.52
C GLU A 6 39.47 -7.65 56.50
N THR A 7 38.74 -8.69 56.87
CA THR A 7 37.58 -9.21 56.14
C THR A 7 36.30 -8.69 56.79
N VAL A 8 35.33 -8.28 55.98
CA VAL A 8 34.01 -7.79 56.41
C VAL A 8 32.94 -8.74 55.85
N ASP A 9 31.85 -8.94 56.59
CA ASP A 9 30.69 -9.65 56.04
C ASP A 9 30.04 -8.79 54.94
N PHE A 10 29.88 -9.40 53.77
CA PHE A 10 29.36 -8.74 52.58
C PHE A 10 27.93 -8.21 52.79
N PHE A 11 27.07 -8.97 53.46
CA PHE A 11 25.67 -8.57 53.66
C PHE A 11 25.53 -7.46 54.70
N ASP A 12 26.35 -7.48 55.75
CA ASP A 12 26.42 -6.38 56.71
C ASP A 12 26.86 -5.08 56.01
N TRP A 13 27.89 -5.14 55.16
CA TRP A 13 28.33 -4.00 54.37
C TRP A 13 27.27 -3.50 53.38
N ILE A 14 26.56 -4.40 52.69
CA ILE A 14 25.42 -4.02 51.83
C ILE A 14 24.31 -3.34 52.65
N GLN A 15 24.07 -3.78 53.89
CA GLN A 15 23.07 -3.18 54.77
C GLN A 15 23.47 -1.75 55.17
N GLU A 16 24.76 -1.48 55.41
CA GLU A 16 25.27 -0.13 55.66
C GLU A 16 25.08 0.80 54.46
N ILE A 17 25.50 0.40 53.26
CA ILE A 17 25.40 1.26 52.07
C ILE A 17 23.96 1.43 51.56
N SER A 18 23.05 0.53 51.94
CA SER A 18 21.63 0.61 51.59
C SER A 18 20.76 1.36 52.59
N ALA A 19 21.31 1.79 53.73
CA ALA A 19 20.56 2.49 54.79
C ALA A 19 19.78 3.73 54.30
N GLY A 20 20.26 4.38 53.24
CA GLY A 20 19.61 5.54 52.63
C GLY A 20 18.50 5.24 51.62
N ASN A 21 18.32 3.99 51.17
CA ASN A 21 17.34 3.62 50.15
C ASN A 21 16.12 2.91 50.76
N LYS A 22 14.95 3.54 50.68
CA LYS A 22 13.68 3.02 51.24
C LYS A 22 13.06 1.86 50.43
N HIS A 23 13.47 1.68 49.19
CA HIS A 23 12.95 0.67 48.27
C HIS A 23 13.75 -0.64 48.30
N PHE A 24 15.04 -0.58 48.66
CA PHE A 24 15.91 -1.73 48.78
C PHE A 24 15.97 -2.26 50.23
N SER A 25 15.90 -3.57 50.41
CA SER A 25 16.12 -4.20 51.72
C SER A 25 16.52 -5.66 51.55
N LEU A 26 17.61 -6.08 52.19
CA LEU A 26 18.07 -7.48 52.19
C LEU A 26 17.07 -8.44 52.85
N GLN A 27 16.16 -7.92 53.69
CA GLN A 27 15.06 -8.71 54.29
C GLN A 27 14.01 -9.13 53.24
N LYS A 28 13.96 -8.46 52.09
CA LYS A 28 13.06 -8.81 50.97
C LYS A 28 13.79 -9.77 50.03
N GLY A 29 13.32 -11.02 49.96
CA GLY A 29 13.90 -12.04 49.07
C GLY A 29 14.00 -11.63 47.60
N LYS A 30 13.11 -10.76 47.11
CA LYS A 30 13.18 -10.17 45.76
C LYS A 30 14.43 -9.28 45.58
N CYS A 31 14.69 -8.36 46.50
CA CYS A 31 15.83 -7.43 46.43
C CYS A 31 17.16 -8.19 46.51
N LYS A 32 17.23 -9.21 47.38
CA LYS A 32 18.41 -10.08 47.50
C LYS A 32 18.70 -10.84 46.20
N LYS A 33 17.66 -11.36 45.53
CA LYS A 33 17.80 -12.01 44.22
C LYS A 33 18.26 -11.04 43.12
N GLU A 34 17.67 -9.85 43.05
CA GLU A 34 18.02 -8.85 42.03
C GLU A 34 19.45 -8.30 42.22
N LEU A 35 19.90 -8.16 43.48
CA LEU A 35 21.30 -7.83 43.79
C LEU A 35 22.26 -8.90 43.24
N PHE A 36 21.97 -10.19 43.48
CA PHE A 36 22.80 -11.28 42.97
C PHE A 36 22.78 -11.36 41.43
N MET A 37 21.65 -11.08 40.79
CA MET A 37 21.59 -11.00 39.33
C MET A 37 22.47 -9.87 38.80
N PHE A 38 22.36 -8.68 39.39
CA PHE A 38 23.20 -7.54 39.02
C PHE A 38 24.70 -7.83 39.17
N LEU A 39 25.11 -8.43 40.29
CA LEU A 39 26.50 -8.85 40.51
C LEU A 39 26.97 -9.84 39.44
N LYS A 40 26.15 -10.85 39.14
CA LYS A 40 26.48 -11.88 38.15
C LYS A 40 26.58 -11.30 36.73
N GLU A 41 25.67 -10.41 36.34
CA GLU A 41 25.71 -9.72 35.04
C GLU A 41 26.96 -8.85 34.89
N ASN A 42 27.50 -8.34 35.99
CA ASN A 42 28.74 -7.56 36.02
C ASN A 42 29.98 -8.39 36.38
N ALA A 43 29.92 -9.72 36.23
CA ALA A 43 31.01 -10.65 36.54
C ALA A 43 31.65 -10.41 37.92
N PHE A 44 30.82 -10.07 38.91
CA PHE A 44 31.21 -9.73 40.28
C PHE A 44 32.31 -8.66 40.37
N PHE A 45 32.42 -7.80 39.36
CA PHE A 45 33.47 -6.77 39.23
C PHE A 45 34.90 -7.36 39.38
N GLY A 46 35.09 -8.62 39.00
CA GLY A 46 36.38 -9.33 39.10
C GLY A 46 36.74 -9.81 40.51
N VAL A 47 35.77 -9.94 41.42
CA VAL A 47 35.95 -10.47 42.77
C VAL A 47 35.63 -11.97 42.81
N SER A 48 36.67 -12.80 42.77
CA SER A 48 36.55 -14.26 42.69
C SER A 48 35.89 -14.93 43.90
N THR A 49 36.00 -14.33 45.09
CA THR A 49 35.39 -14.87 46.32
C THR A 49 33.86 -14.87 46.27
N LEU A 50 33.25 -14.06 45.40
CA LEU A 50 31.80 -13.96 45.24
C LEU A 50 31.26 -14.79 44.07
N GLU A 51 32.11 -15.30 43.18
CA GLU A 51 31.69 -16.05 41.98
C GLU A 51 30.99 -17.38 42.30
N HIS A 52 31.32 -17.98 43.45
CA HIS A 52 30.74 -19.23 43.93
C HIS A 52 29.75 -19.04 45.09
N ALA A 53 29.45 -17.79 45.46
CA ALA A 53 28.62 -17.46 46.60
C ALA A 53 27.16 -17.90 46.41
N LYS A 54 26.57 -18.53 47.43
CA LYS A 54 25.13 -18.82 47.49
C LYS A 54 24.40 -17.75 48.31
N LEU A 55 23.11 -17.59 48.03
CA LEU A 55 22.28 -16.55 48.66
C LEU A 55 22.29 -16.62 50.20
N ASP A 56 22.42 -17.81 50.80
CA ASP A 56 22.20 -18.02 52.23
C ASP A 56 23.50 -18.28 53.03
N GLU A 57 24.66 -18.09 52.41
CA GLU A 57 25.97 -18.27 53.05
C GLU A 57 26.50 -16.92 53.57
N THR A 58 27.18 -16.91 54.72
CA THR A 58 27.94 -15.74 55.16
C THR A 58 29.17 -15.58 54.29
N LEU A 59 29.44 -14.36 53.83
CA LEU A 59 30.44 -14.08 52.80
C LEU A 59 31.45 -13.07 53.33
N SER A 60 32.63 -13.57 53.69
CA SER A 60 33.75 -12.72 54.12
C SER A 60 34.51 -12.20 52.91
N VAL A 61 34.49 -10.88 52.71
CA VAL A 61 35.16 -10.20 51.58
C VAL A 61 36.25 -9.28 52.11
N SER A 62 37.39 -9.23 51.42
CA SER A 62 38.50 -8.33 51.81
C SER A 62 38.11 -6.87 51.57
N ARG A 63 38.60 -5.94 52.40
CA ARG A 63 38.38 -4.50 52.15
C ARG A 63 38.85 -4.04 50.76
N THR A 64 39.91 -4.64 50.23
CA THR A 64 40.43 -4.34 48.89
C THR A 64 39.46 -4.75 47.78
N ASP A 65 38.73 -5.86 47.95
CA ASP A 65 37.72 -6.29 46.99
C ASP A 65 36.42 -5.49 47.13
N LEU A 66 36.06 -5.06 48.35
CA LEU A 66 34.96 -4.13 48.55
C LEU A 66 35.17 -2.80 47.81
N GLN A 67 36.41 -2.28 47.77
CA GLN A 67 36.72 -1.06 47.01
C GLN A 67 36.46 -1.18 45.50
N LYS A 68 36.57 -2.39 44.92
CA LYS A 68 36.24 -2.64 43.51
C LYS A 68 34.72 -2.64 43.28
N LEU A 69 33.99 -3.15 44.26
CA LEU A 69 32.54 -3.33 44.25
C LEU A 69 31.78 -2.04 44.51
N GLU A 70 32.29 -1.21 45.42
CA GLU A 70 31.61 -0.04 45.99
C GLU A 70 31.05 0.93 44.96
N PRO A 71 31.79 1.38 43.92
CA PRO A 71 31.27 2.40 43.00
C PRO A 71 30.04 1.94 42.21
N GLY A 72 30.05 0.70 41.73
CA GLY A 72 28.94 0.13 40.95
C GLY A 72 27.75 -0.24 41.84
N LEU A 73 28.01 -0.85 43.00
CA LEU A 73 26.97 -1.26 43.93
C LEU A 73 26.29 -0.08 44.62
N ALA A 74 27.04 0.92 45.08
CA ALA A 74 26.46 2.10 45.70
C ALA A 74 25.54 2.85 44.74
N LEU A 75 25.95 2.96 43.46
CA LEU A 75 25.13 3.59 42.41
C LEU A 75 23.88 2.76 42.11
N TRP A 76 24.01 1.45 41.93
CA TRP A 76 22.88 0.56 41.68
C TRP A 76 21.87 0.61 42.84
N ILE A 77 22.36 0.49 44.09
CA ILE A 77 21.52 0.55 45.28
C ILE A 77 20.84 1.91 45.38
N ARG A 78 21.53 3.04 45.16
CA ARG A 78 20.89 4.37 45.18
C ARG A 78 19.82 4.53 44.10
N SER A 79 20.04 3.94 42.93
CA SER A 79 19.08 3.97 41.81
C SER A 79 17.90 2.99 41.96
N TYR A 80 18.00 2.05 42.91
CA TYR A 80 17.04 0.95 43.05
C TYR A 80 15.67 1.48 43.47
N GLY A 81 14.66 1.25 42.64
CA GLY A 81 13.29 1.74 42.86
C GLY A 81 13.07 3.24 42.59
N ALA A 82 14.11 3.98 42.21
CA ALA A 82 14.03 5.41 41.93
C ALA A 82 13.27 5.73 40.62
N GLY A 83 12.71 6.94 40.53
CA GLY A 83 12.06 7.45 39.32
C GLY A 83 13.05 7.71 38.17
N ASN A 84 12.54 7.90 36.94
CA ASN A 84 13.42 8.14 35.77
C ASN A 84 14.28 9.40 35.93
N ASP A 85 13.72 10.48 36.48
CA ASP A 85 14.43 11.75 36.66
C ASP A 85 15.53 11.65 37.72
N GLU A 86 15.25 10.97 38.83
CA GLU A 86 16.24 10.72 39.89
C GLU A 86 17.41 9.87 39.37
N LYS A 87 17.12 8.82 38.60
CA LYS A 87 18.15 7.99 37.95
C LYS A 87 19.02 8.81 37.00
N LEU A 88 18.39 9.70 36.22
CA LEU A 88 19.10 10.57 35.30
C LEU A 88 20.08 11.49 36.02
N ILE A 89 19.67 12.09 37.15
CA ILE A 89 20.55 12.94 37.97
C ILE A 89 21.75 12.13 38.46
N LEU A 90 21.51 10.98 39.10
CA LEU A 90 22.58 10.12 39.63
C LEU A 90 23.60 9.69 38.57
N LEU A 91 23.12 9.32 37.38
CA LEU A 91 23.98 8.86 36.28
C LEU A 91 24.69 10.02 35.58
N THR A 92 24.08 11.20 35.53
CA THR A 92 24.75 12.40 35.00
C THR A 92 25.88 12.85 35.93
N ASP A 93 25.65 12.82 37.26
CA ASP A 93 26.69 13.10 38.25
C ASP A 93 27.84 12.08 38.16
N ARG A 94 27.50 10.79 37.95
CA ARG A 94 28.50 9.75 37.72
C ARG A 94 29.29 10.00 36.44
N LEU A 95 28.63 10.34 35.34
CA LEU A 95 29.29 10.65 34.07
C LEU A 95 30.25 11.83 34.21
N HIS A 96 29.81 12.89 34.90
CA HIS A 96 30.66 14.04 35.23
C HIS A 96 31.87 13.66 36.08
N SER A 97 31.74 12.70 37.00
CA SER A 97 32.89 12.23 37.79
C SER A 97 33.90 11.39 36.99
N LEU A 98 33.46 10.71 35.93
CA LEU A 98 34.28 9.83 35.11
C LEU A 98 34.95 10.57 33.94
N VAL A 99 34.18 11.40 33.24
CA VAL A 99 34.58 12.15 32.05
C VAL A 99 34.02 13.59 32.16
N PRO A 100 34.68 14.48 32.93
CA PRO A 100 34.12 15.77 33.33
C PRO A 100 33.64 16.67 32.18
N LYS A 101 34.38 16.75 31.08
CA LYS A 101 34.00 17.61 29.94
C LYS A 101 32.75 17.06 29.26
N THR A 102 32.74 15.76 29.00
CA THR A 102 31.60 15.05 28.40
C THR A 102 30.37 15.12 29.30
N GLY A 103 30.53 14.90 30.61
CA GLY A 103 29.46 14.97 31.59
C GLY A 103 28.82 16.36 31.69
N ASN A 104 29.63 17.42 31.67
CA ASN A 104 29.12 18.81 31.62
C ASN A 104 28.27 19.06 30.37
N LEU A 105 28.78 18.66 29.20
CA LEU A 105 28.06 18.82 27.94
C LEU A 105 26.77 18.01 27.93
N PHE A 106 26.79 16.80 28.48
CA PHE A 106 25.63 15.95 28.58
C PHE A 106 24.57 16.56 29.52
N ALA A 107 24.96 17.07 30.68
CA ALA A 107 24.06 17.75 31.62
C ALA A 107 23.37 18.97 30.97
N ASP A 108 24.14 19.79 30.26
CA ASP A 108 23.61 20.95 29.54
C ASP A 108 22.67 20.55 28.40
N TYR A 109 23.03 19.52 27.63
CA TYR A 109 22.21 18.95 26.58
C TYR A 109 20.85 18.49 27.11
N ILE A 110 20.86 17.71 28.20
CA ILE A 110 19.64 17.19 28.81
C ILE A 110 18.73 18.34 29.27
N LYS A 111 19.30 19.34 29.94
CA LYS A 111 18.55 20.50 30.46
C LYS A 111 17.88 21.32 29.36
N ARG A 112 18.49 21.42 28.17
CA ARG A 112 18.01 22.27 27.08
C ARG A 112 17.12 21.53 26.08
N ASN A 113 17.41 20.26 25.81
CA ASN A 113 16.92 19.59 24.61
C ASN A 113 16.19 18.25 24.88
N CYS A 114 16.20 17.72 26.10
CA CYS A 114 15.66 16.38 26.37
C CYS A 114 14.40 16.39 27.25
N SER A 115 13.31 15.82 26.74
CA SER A 115 12.08 15.55 27.50
C SER A 115 11.86 14.05 27.80
N ASP A 116 12.70 13.15 27.28
CA ASP A 116 12.63 11.69 27.51
C ASP A 116 13.65 11.28 28.58
N SER A 117 13.29 11.48 29.85
CA SER A 117 14.16 11.13 30.98
C SER A 117 14.53 9.64 30.99
N ARG A 118 13.66 8.75 30.49
CA ARG A 118 13.93 7.31 30.44
C ARG A 118 15.03 6.99 29.42
N GLY A 119 14.89 7.50 28.20
CA GLY A 119 15.92 7.34 27.18
C GLY A 119 17.25 7.97 27.61
N ALA A 120 17.19 9.12 28.27
CA ALA A 120 18.36 9.86 28.73
C ALA A 120 19.16 9.11 29.80
N TRP A 121 18.51 8.54 30.83
CA TRP A 121 19.25 7.83 31.88
C TRP A 121 19.84 6.53 31.35
N ILE A 122 19.16 5.83 30.45
CA ILE A 122 19.70 4.63 29.78
C ILE A 122 20.96 4.98 28.98
N LEU A 123 20.93 6.12 28.27
CA LEU A 123 22.09 6.62 27.55
C LEU A 123 23.24 6.98 28.51
N ALA A 124 22.95 7.71 29.60
CA ALA A 124 23.96 8.09 30.58
C ALA A 124 24.63 6.88 31.24
N ASP A 125 23.85 5.83 31.57
CA ASP A 125 24.35 4.56 32.11
C ASP A 125 25.32 3.89 31.15
N TYR A 126 24.94 3.80 29.87
CA TYR A 126 25.80 3.24 28.83
C TYR A 126 27.09 4.05 28.64
N LEU A 127 27.01 5.38 28.66
CA LEU A 127 28.20 6.22 28.55
C LEU A 127 29.12 6.07 29.78
N CYS A 128 28.57 5.93 30.99
CA CYS A 128 29.35 5.66 32.19
C CYS A 128 30.09 4.32 32.11
N PHE A 129 29.49 3.32 31.44
CA PHE A 129 30.09 2.01 31.26
C PHE A 129 31.16 1.99 30.17
N THR A 130 30.90 2.66 29.03
CA THR A 130 31.72 2.50 27.83
C THR A 130 32.84 3.54 27.70
N LEU A 131 32.64 4.78 28.17
CA LEU A 131 33.63 5.84 27.99
C LEU A 131 34.81 5.65 28.95
N LYS A 132 36.02 5.54 28.38
CA LYS A 132 37.30 5.51 29.12
C LYS A 132 38.07 6.83 29.04
N THR A 133 37.72 7.66 28.06
CA THR A 133 38.31 8.96 27.76
C THR A 133 37.19 9.94 27.39
N GLU A 134 37.51 11.23 27.33
CA GLU A 134 36.55 12.25 26.96
C GLU A 134 36.04 12.03 25.53
N LEU A 135 34.73 12.17 25.31
CA LEU A 135 34.10 12.01 24.00
C LEU A 135 34.70 12.96 22.95
N ILE A 136 35.12 14.15 23.39
CA ILE A 136 35.74 15.18 22.55
C ILE A 136 37.20 14.85 22.16
N GLU A 137 37.80 13.87 22.83
CA GLU A 137 39.17 13.39 22.59
C GLU A 137 39.19 12.08 21.80
N MET A 138 38.01 11.51 21.48
CA MET A 138 37.90 10.28 20.70
C MET A 138 38.16 10.53 19.22
N GLU A 139 38.87 9.61 18.57
CA GLU A 139 39.04 9.62 17.12
C GLU A 139 37.73 9.23 16.42
N GLU A 140 37.63 9.57 15.14
CA GLU A 140 36.43 9.34 14.33
C GLU A 140 36.05 7.84 14.25
N THR A 141 37.06 6.98 14.12
CA THR A 141 36.87 5.51 14.11
C THR A 141 36.34 4.97 15.42
N ASP A 142 36.73 5.55 16.55
CA ASP A 142 36.26 5.13 17.88
C ASP A 142 34.82 5.58 18.12
N LEU A 143 34.45 6.76 17.61
CA LEU A 143 33.07 7.25 17.65
C LEU A 143 32.14 6.40 16.76
N ASP A 144 32.62 5.98 15.59
CA ASP A 144 31.89 5.04 14.72
C ASP A 144 31.68 3.69 15.41
N ALA A 145 32.73 3.13 16.01
CA ALA A 145 32.65 1.88 16.76
C ALA A 145 31.68 1.99 17.94
N LEU A 146 31.73 3.10 18.69
CA LEU A 146 30.81 3.39 19.79
C LEU A 146 29.35 3.46 19.29
N ALA A 147 29.09 4.22 18.22
CA ALA A 147 27.75 4.34 17.64
C ALA A 147 27.22 2.99 17.12
N ALA A 148 28.06 2.19 16.47
CA ALA A 148 27.69 0.87 15.98
C ALA A 148 27.30 -0.08 17.11
N GLU A 149 28.02 -0.04 18.23
CA GLU A 149 27.72 -0.88 19.40
C GLU A 149 26.45 -0.40 20.13
N MET A 150 26.26 0.92 20.22
CA MET A 150 25.03 1.50 20.75
C MET A 150 23.78 1.11 19.95
N ASP A 151 23.89 0.98 18.61
CA ASP A 151 22.75 0.50 17.82
C ASP A 151 22.39 -0.95 18.15
N LYS A 152 23.34 -1.78 18.57
CA LYS A 152 23.05 -3.17 18.96
C LYS A 152 22.44 -3.22 20.36
N GLU A 153 23.05 -2.53 21.32
CA GLU A 153 22.78 -2.68 22.74
C GLU A 153 21.63 -1.80 23.25
N LEU A 154 21.47 -0.58 22.71
CA LEU A 154 20.53 0.39 23.27
C LEU A 154 19.18 0.42 22.57
N PRO A 155 18.06 0.63 23.29
CA PRO A 155 16.78 0.97 22.68
C PRO A 155 16.88 2.15 21.72
N LEU A 156 16.10 2.13 20.63
CA LEU A 156 16.18 3.12 19.54
C LEU A 156 16.03 4.58 20.01
N ASN A 157 15.22 4.85 21.03
CA ASN A 157 15.08 6.20 21.59
C ASN A 157 16.37 6.67 22.28
N ALA A 158 17.04 5.81 23.07
CA ALA A 158 18.32 6.12 23.69
C ALA A 158 19.44 6.29 22.65
N ALA A 159 19.50 5.42 21.63
CA ALA A 159 20.45 5.57 20.53
C ALA A 159 20.24 6.89 19.75
N ARG A 160 18.98 7.28 19.48
CA ARG A 160 18.68 8.57 18.84
C ARG A 160 19.05 9.78 19.69
N LEU A 161 18.93 9.67 21.03
CA LEU A 161 19.40 10.70 21.94
C LEU A 161 20.92 10.86 21.86
N PHE A 162 21.68 9.79 21.63
CA PHE A 162 23.13 9.89 21.40
C PHE A 162 23.46 10.67 20.13
N SER A 163 22.79 10.36 19.01
CA SER A 163 22.96 11.14 17.77
C SER A 163 22.65 12.63 17.99
N SER A 164 21.55 12.93 18.69
CA SER A 164 21.14 14.30 19.00
C SER A 164 22.14 14.99 19.96
N PHE A 165 22.70 14.25 20.91
CA PHE A 165 23.74 14.74 21.81
C PHE A 165 25.04 15.07 21.04
N LEU A 166 25.48 14.21 20.12
CA LEU A 166 26.65 14.50 19.28
C LEU A 166 26.46 15.74 18.40
N ILE A 167 25.26 15.92 17.84
CA ILE A 167 24.90 17.15 17.11
C ILE A 167 25.04 18.37 18.02
N TYR A 168 24.51 18.30 19.25
CA TYR A 168 24.65 19.38 20.23
C TYR A 168 26.12 19.68 20.56
N VAL A 169 26.94 18.67 20.81
CA VAL A 169 28.36 18.84 21.11
C VAL A 169 29.09 19.51 19.94
N ARG A 170 28.73 19.15 18.69
CA ARG A 170 29.27 19.77 17.47
C ARG A 170 28.83 21.22 17.29
N GLU A 171 27.56 21.54 17.52
CA GLU A 171 27.03 22.91 17.44
C GLU A 171 27.73 23.84 18.44
N ASN A 172 28.18 23.31 19.58
CA ASN A 172 28.98 24.03 20.56
C ASN A 172 30.51 23.97 20.29
N GLN A 173 30.93 23.58 19.07
CA GLN A 173 32.32 23.56 18.61
C GLN A 173 33.28 22.66 19.39
N HIS A 174 32.76 21.61 20.04
CA HIS A 174 33.57 20.67 20.82
C HIS A 174 33.95 19.38 20.06
N LEU A 175 33.34 19.14 18.88
CA LEU A 175 33.66 18.03 17.99
C LEU A 175 33.92 18.56 16.58
N SER A 176 35.03 18.13 15.97
CA SER A 176 35.47 18.55 14.63
C SER A 176 34.99 17.64 13.50
N ASN A 177 34.46 16.45 13.80
CA ASN A 177 33.99 15.49 12.81
C ASN A 177 32.63 15.88 12.18
N GLY A 178 32.43 15.52 10.90
CA GLY A 178 31.24 15.91 10.12
C GLY A 178 30.07 14.91 10.12
N TRP A 179 30.22 13.74 10.75
CA TRP A 179 29.29 12.62 10.57
C TRP A 179 28.02 12.75 11.42
N THR A 180 26.87 12.36 10.84
CA THR A 180 25.60 12.33 11.57
C THR A 180 25.06 10.90 11.60
N PHE A 181 24.99 10.32 12.80
CA PHE A 181 24.54 8.94 12.97
C PHE A 181 23.02 8.83 12.85
N HIS A 182 22.56 7.94 11.97
CA HIS A 182 21.14 7.72 11.73
C HIS A 182 20.74 6.28 12.09
N PHE A 183 20.17 6.11 13.28
CA PHE A 183 19.71 4.80 13.76
C PHE A 183 18.36 4.44 13.13
N LYS A 184 18.34 3.33 12.38
CA LYS A 184 17.13 2.81 11.73
C LYS A 184 16.30 1.99 12.72
N SER A 185 14.99 1.95 12.48
CA SER A 185 14.13 1.08 13.29
C SER A 185 14.45 -0.38 13.02
N ARG A 186 14.73 -1.13 14.08
CA ARG A 186 14.95 -2.59 14.03
C ARG A 186 13.65 -3.41 13.93
N ARG A 187 12.48 -2.75 13.92
CA ARG A 187 11.20 -3.44 13.65
C ARG A 187 11.08 -3.69 12.15
N GLU A 188 10.72 -4.91 11.77
CA GLU A 188 10.23 -5.18 10.41
C GLU A 188 9.18 -4.13 10.06
N SER A 189 9.34 -3.50 8.88
CA SER A 189 8.39 -2.51 8.43
C SER A 189 7.03 -3.19 8.38
N GLN A 190 6.07 -2.72 9.17
CA GLN A 190 4.72 -3.25 9.05
C GLN A 190 4.23 -2.98 7.62
N PRO A 191 3.62 -3.97 6.95
CA PRO A 191 3.14 -3.79 5.59
C PRO A 191 2.19 -2.61 5.56
N GLN A 192 2.57 -1.60 4.79
CA GLN A 192 1.81 -0.36 4.64
C GLN A 192 0.85 -0.43 3.45
N GLU A 193 0.83 -1.56 2.74
CA GLU A 193 0.00 -1.83 1.57
C GLU A 193 -1.48 -1.98 1.95
N ALA A 194 -2.38 -1.75 0.99
CA ALA A 194 -3.80 -1.99 1.19
C ALA A 194 -4.08 -3.42 1.73
N TYR A 195 -5.23 -3.60 2.38
CA TYR A 195 -5.78 -4.96 2.50
C TYR A 195 -6.14 -5.46 1.10
N SER A 196 -5.99 -6.77 0.85
CA SER A 196 -6.47 -7.37 -0.39
C SER A 196 -7.99 -7.20 -0.51
N ALA A 197 -8.54 -7.21 -1.72
CA ALA A 197 -10.00 -7.14 -1.89
C ALA A 197 -10.73 -8.24 -1.11
N MET A 198 -10.23 -9.49 -1.14
CA MET A 198 -10.83 -10.60 -0.42
C MET A 198 -10.81 -10.41 1.10
N ASP A 199 -9.69 -10.00 1.68
CA ASP A 199 -9.61 -9.74 3.11
C ASP A 199 -10.49 -8.56 3.52
N PHE A 200 -10.51 -7.50 2.71
CA PHE A 200 -11.33 -6.32 2.96
C PHE A 200 -12.82 -6.64 2.89
N MET A 201 -13.26 -7.39 1.89
CA MET A 201 -14.65 -7.86 1.77
C MET A 201 -15.02 -8.83 2.90
N ARG A 202 -14.12 -9.72 3.31
CA ARG A 202 -14.36 -10.63 4.44
C ARG A 202 -14.57 -9.86 5.74
N MET A 203 -13.74 -8.85 6.00
CA MET A 203 -13.93 -7.96 7.14
C MET A 203 -15.26 -7.19 7.05
N ALA A 204 -15.60 -6.64 5.87
CA ALA A 204 -16.84 -5.91 5.66
C ALA A 204 -18.08 -6.80 5.88
N TYR A 205 -18.05 -8.04 5.38
CA TYR A 205 -19.12 -9.03 5.59
C TYR A 205 -19.32 -9.27 7.09
N ILE A 206 -18.25 -9.52 7.85
CA ILE A 206 -18.35 -9.72 9.30
C ILE A 206 -18.93 -8.49 10.01
N VAL A 207 -18.58 -7.29 9.54
CA VAL A 207 -18.98 -6.03 10.16
C VAL A 207 -20.45 -5.68 9.90
N PHE A 208 -21.00 -5.99 8.73
CA PHE A 208 -22.33 -5.49 8.32
C PHE A 208 -23.39 -6.56 8.02
N ASN A 209 -23.03 -7.84 7.92
CA ASN A 209 -23.97 -8.89 7.55
C ASN A 209 -24.64 -9.54 8.79
N ASP A 210 -25.96 -9.68 8.74
CA ASP A 210 -26.77 -10.21 9.85
C ASP A 210 -26.37 -11.65 10.25
N GLU A 211 -26.06 -12.54 9.29
CA GLU A 211 -25.64 -13.92 9.58
C GLU A 211 -24.32 -13.93 10.36
N ALA A 212 -23.38 -13.04 10.00
CA ALA A 212 -22.13 -12.90 10.72
C ALA A 212 -22.34 -12.31 12.12
N TRP A 213 -23.30 -11.39 12.27
CA TRP A 213 -23.65 -10.81 13.57
C TRP A 213 -24.22 -11.85 14.52
N GLU A 214 -25.06 -12.76 14.02
CA GLU A 214 -25.61 -13.88 14.78
C GLU A 214 -24.51 -14.88 15.15
N LYS A 215 -23.71 -15.31 14.18
CA LYS A 215 -22.60 -16.26 14.38
C LYS A 215 -21.62 -15.80 15.46
N GLU A 216 -21.19 -14.54 15.39
CA GLU A 216 -20.20 -13.98 16.32
C GLU A 216 -20.85 -13.27 17.54
N GLN A 217 -22.18 -13.26 17.62
CA GLN A 217 -22.98 -12.60 18.66
C GLN A 217 -22.63 -11.11 18.85
N LEU A 218 -22.38 -10.39 17.75
CA LEU A 218 -21.86 -9.02 17.78
C LEU A 218 -22.79 -8.05 18.52
N LEU A 219 -24.08 -8.08 18.20
CA LEU A 219 -25.09 -7.21 18.82
C LEU A 219 -25.13 -7.40 20.35
N LYS A 220 -25.19 -8.65 20.81
CA LYS A 220 -25.21 -8.99 22.23
C LYS A 220 -23.95 -8.50 22.95
N LYS A 221 -22.76 -8.76 22.38
CA LYS A 221 -21.47 -8.33 22.94
C LYS A 221 -21.38 -6.79 23.02
N ALA A 222 -21.83 -6.08 22.00
CA ALA A 222 -21.77 -4.62 21.93
C ALA A 222 -22.77 -3.95 22.88
N LEU A 223 -23.99 -4.49 23.03
CA LEU A 223 -24.97 -3.98 24.01
C LEU A 223 -24.47 -4.09 25.45
N GLN A 224 -23.61 -5.08 25.76
CA GLN A 224 -23.07 -5.32 27.10
C GLN A 224 -21.75 -4.58 27.38
N SER A 225 -21.07 -4.05 26.36
CA SER A 225 -19.72 -3.50 26.51
C SER A 225 -19.52 -2.26 25.64
N LYS A 226 -19.37 -1.10 26.30
CA LYS A 226 -18.97 0.17 25.69
C LYS A 226 -17.72 0.02 24.81
N LYS A 227 -16.73 -0.77 25.25
CA LYS A 227 -15.48 -1.01 24.50
C LYS A 227 -15.74 -1.75 23.18
N PHE A 228 -16.66 -2.71 23.16
CA PHE A 228 -17.00 -3.44 21.94
C PHE A 228 -17.90 -2.64 21.01
N ALA A 229 -18.81 -1.84 21.57
CA ALA A 229 -19.59 -0.87 20.80
C ALA A 229 -18.66 0.13 20.08
N ASP A 230 -17.74 0.77 20.81
CA ASP A 230 -16.73 1.68 20.24
C ASP A 230 -15.89 0.99 19.15
N LEU A 231 -15.49 -0.26 19.38
CA LEU A 231 -14.74 -1.06 18.40
C LEU A 231 -15.52 -1.28 17.11
N TRP A 232 -16.80 -1.61 17.25
CA TRP A 232 -17.65 -1.86 16.11
C TRP A 232 -17.77 -0.63 15.22
N LEU A 233 -18.16 0.51 15.79
CA LEU A 233 -18.32 1.75 15.04
C LEU A 233 -16.98 2.22 14.44
N PHE A 234 -15.90 2.21 15.23
CA PHE A 234 -14.59 2.66 14.76
C PHE A 234 -14.12 1.87 13.53
N VAL A 235 -14.27 0.55 13.54
CA VAL A 235 -13.91 -0.31 12.40
C VAL A 235 -14.87 -0.11 11.23
N SER A 236 -16.18 -0.03 11.49
CA SER A 236 -17.22 0.12 10.45
C SER A 236 -17.02 1.37 9.59
N LEU A 237 -16.64 2.50 10.22
CA LEU A 237 -16.43 3.76 9.50
C LEU A 237 -15.38 3.67 8.39
N HIS A 238 -14.39 2.78 8.53
CA HIS A 238 -13.34 2.58 7.53
C HIS A 238 -13.78 1.85 6.27
N PHE A 239 -15.00 1.31 6.24
CA PHE A 239 -15.58 0.68 5.04
C PHE A 239 -16.52 1.61 4.28
N ILE A 240 -16.96 2.71 4.89
CA ILE A 240 -17.91 3.65 4.30
C ILE A 240 -17.31 5.03 4.04
N CYS A 241 -16.17 5.37 4.65
CA CYS A 241 -15.46 6.60 4.36
C CYS A 241 -13.93 6.46 4.48
N GLY A 242 -13.23 7.26 3.68
CA GLY A 242 -11.77 7.31 3.69
C GLY A 242 -11.22 8.27 4.74
N TRP A 243 -11.82 8.47 5.91
CA TRP A 243 -11.32 9.49 6.85
C TRP A 243 -10.05 9.04 7.60
N ARG A 244 -9.20 9.99 8.02
CA ARG A 244 -8.06 9.66 8.88
C ARG A 244 -8.57 9.34 10.28
N ARG A 245 -7.80 8.53 11.02
CA ARG A 245 -8.08 8.23 12.43
C ARG A 245 -8.38 9.50 13.23
N THR A 246 -7.56 10.55 13.09
CA THR A 246 -7.73 11.82 13.80
C THR A 246 -9.04 12.55 13.48
N ASP A 247 -9.59 12.33 12.29
CA ASP A 247 -10.84 12.93 11.83
C ASP A 247 -12.04 12.11 12.30
N LEU A 248 -11.95 10.77 12.28
CA LEU A 248 -12.97 9.88 12.85
C LEU A 248 -13.22 10.12 14.34
N LEU A 249 -12.16 10.39 15.11
CA LEU A 249 -12.29 10.71 16.54
C LEU A 249 -13.00 12.05 16.82
N ARG A 250 -13.27 12.84 15.79
CA ARG A 250 -14.03 14.09 15.86
C ARG A 250 -15.47 13.90 15.40
N LEU A 251 -15.96 12.66 15.30
CA LEU A 251 -17.36 12.40 14.95
C LEU A 251 -18.28 13.00 16.04
N PRO A 252 -19.26 13.85 15.67
CA PRO A 252 -20.13 14.51 16.63
C PRO A 252 -21.16 13.54 17.19
N MET A 253 -21.40 13.61 18.50
CA MET A 253 -22.38 12.80 19.21
C MET A 253 -23.80 13.11 18.71
N PRO A 254 -24.55 12.12 18.19
CA PRO A 254 -25.94 12.31 17.82
C PRO A 254 -26.84 12.53 19.03
N LYS A 255 -27.94 13.27 18.84
CA LYS A 255 -28.97 13.40 19.87
C LYS A 255 -29.71 12.06 20.04
N LEU A 256 -29.72 11.55 21.27
CA LEU A 256 -30.45 10.34 21.62
C LEU A 256 -31.97 10.61 21.69
N PRO A 257 -32.81 9.74 21.12
CA PRO A 257 -34.28 9.87 21.21
C PRO A 257 -34.81 9.53 22.61
N VAL A 258 -34.12 8.63 23.31
CA VAL A 258 -34.44 8.18 24.67
C VAL A 258 -33.13 7.94 25.45
N PRO A 259 -33.14 7.93 26.79
CA PRO A 259 -31.96 7.58 27.58
C PRO A 259 -31.32 6.27 27.13
N GLY A 260 -29.99 6.21 27.14
CA GLY A 260 -29.20 5.11 26.56
C GLY A 260 -29.61 3.72 27.05
N ASP A 261 -29.93 3.55 28.33
CA ASP A 261 -30.35 2.26 28.89
C ASP A 261 -31.70 1.78 28.33
N LYS A 262 -32.64 2.72 28.08
CA LYS A 262 -33.92 2.42 27.43
C LYS A 262 -33.70 2.06 25.96
N LEU A 263 -32.80 2.77 25.28
CA LEU A 263 -32.43 2.49 23.89
C LEU A 263 -31.83 1.08 23.75
N ARG A 264 -30.90 0.67 24.63
CA ARG A 264 -30.35 -0.70 24.60
C ARG A 264 -31.40 -1.77 24.83
N LYS A 265 -32.38 -1.53 25.70
CA LYS A 265 -33.52 -2.44 25.92
C LYS A 265 -34.40 -2.54 24.66
N ALA A 266 -34.74 -1.42 24.04
CA ALA A 266 -35.53 -1.39 22.81
C ALA A 266 -34.84 -2.14 21.66
N ILE A 267 -33.52 -1.90 21.47
CA ILE A 267 -32.70 -2.62 20.50
C ILE A 267 -32.70 -4.13 20.77
N SER A 268 -32.55 -4.54 22.03
CA SER A 268 -32.58 -5.95 22.43
C SER A 268 -33.92 -6.64 22.16
N MET A 269 -35.02 -5.88 22.13
CA MET A 269 -36.37 -6.38 21.87
C MET A 269 -36.76 -6.32 20.38
N GLY A 270 -35.89 -5.77 19.53
CA GLY A 270 -36.16 -5.58 18.09
C GLY A 270 -37.09 -4.41 17.77
N ASP A 271 -37.51 -3.63 18.77
CA ASP A 271 -38.43 -2.51 18.64
C ASP A 271 -37.67 -1.17 18.54
N PHE A 272 -36.87 -1.03 17.48
CA PHE A 272 -36.06 0.17 17.25
C PHE A 272 -35.85 0.48 15.76
N ASN A 273 -36.14 1.72 15.37
CA ASN A 273 -35.83 2.23 14.04
C ASN A 273 -34.42 2.86 14.02
N ALA A 274 -33.50 2.15 13.36
CA ALA A 274 -32.10 2.51 13.22
C ALA A 274 -31.81 3.79 12.41
N GLU A 275 -32.72 4.20 11.51
CA GLU A 275 -32.44 5.28 10.56
C GLU A 275 -32.44 6.66 11.19
N ASN A 276 -33.24 6.87 12.24
CA ASN A 276 -33.40 8.19 12.86
C ASN A 276 -32.09 8.72 13.47
N ILE A 277 -31.29 7.86 14.09
CA ILE A 277 -30.00 8.26 14.70
C ILE A 277 -28.95 8.54 13.61
N LEU A 278 -28.96 7.75 12.53
CA LEU A 278 -28.06 7.98 11.40
C LEU A 278 -28.38 9.29 10.68
N ASN A 279 -29.67 9.58 10.44
CA ASN A 279 -30.13 10.83 9.85
C ASN A 279 -29.70 12.04 10.69
N GLU A 280 -29.75 11.93 12.02
CA GLU A 280 -29.31 12.98 12.93
C GLU A 280 -27.80 13.26 12.80
N LEU A 281 -26.97 12.20 12.74
CA LEU A 281 -25.53 12.33 12.52
C LEU A 281 -25.22 13.01 11.17
N GLU A 282 -25.87 12.56 10.10
CA GLU A 282 -25.70 13.14 8.76
C GLU A 282 -26.14 14.60 8.73
N TRP A 283 -27.24 14.94 9.41
CA TRP A 283 -27.69 16.31 9.58
C TRP A 283 -26.63 17.16 10.27
N ARG A 284 -26.05 16.72 11.40
CA ARG A 284 -24.97 17.45 12.08
C ARG A 284 -23.76 17.69 11.21
N LEU A 285 -23.32 16.67 10.47
CA LEU A 285 -22.16 16.79 9.59
C LEU A 285 -22.42 17.72 8.41
N ARG A 286 -23.67 17.84 7.95
CA ARG A 286 -24.06 18.75 6.86
C ARG A 286 -24.14 20.21 7.31
N TYR A 287 -24.69 20.47 8.51
CA TYR A 287 -24.92 21.84 9.01
C TYR A 287 -23.78 22.39 9.88
N MET A 288 -22.92 21.52 10.42
CA MET A 288 -21.68 21.88 11.10
C MET A 288 -20.50 21.12 10.49
N PRO A 289 -20.18 21.39 9.21
CA PRO A 289 -19.15 20.65 8.51
C PRO A 289 -17.78 20.91 9.14
N ARG A 290 -16.98 19.84 9.24
CA ARG A 290 -15.64 19.88 9.83
C ARG A 290 -14.59 19.78 8.73
N LYS A 291 -13.49 20.54 8.86
CA LYS A 291 -12.31 20.38 8.00
C LYS A 291 -11.40 19.26 8.52
N PRO A 292 -10.66 18.56 7.64
CA PRO A 292 -9.65 17.59 8.06
C PRO A 292 -8.63 18.23 9.00
N ARG A 293 -8.38 17.60 10.16
CA ARG A 293 -7.58 18.18 11.25
C ARG A 293 -6.17 18.59 10.82
N LYS A 294 -5.51 17.76 9.99
CA LYS A 294 -4.15 18.03 9.54
C LYS A 294 -4.05 19.31 8.69
N THR A 295 -5.15 19.70 8.05
CA THR A 295 -5.17 20.81 7.10
C THR A 295 -6.17 21.90 7.48
N GLU A 296 -6.71 21.88 8.71
CA GLU A 296 -7.77 22.81 9.13
C GLU A 296 -7.31 24.27 9.16
N ALA A 297 -5.99 24.48 9.34
CA ALA A 297 -5.36 25.80 9.33
C ALA A 297 -5.22 26.42 7.92
N TYR A 298 -5.43 25.66 6.83
CA TYR A 298 -5.28 26.17 5.47
C TYR A 298 -6.62 26.60 4.86
N GLU A 299 -6.58 27.61 4.01
CA GLU A 299 -7.76 28.12 3.28
C GLU A 299 -8.13 27.26 2.07
N GLY A 300 -9.43 27.26 1.72
CA GLY A 300 -9.96 26.51 0.57
C GLY A 300 -9.92 24.99 0.72
N VAL A 301 -9.81 24.48 1.95
CA VAL A 301 -9.85 23.03 2.24
C VAL A 301 -11.29 22.54 2.28
N SER A 302 -11.57 21.52 1.46
CA SER A 302 -12.85 20.83 1.41
C SER A 302 -13.21 20.21 2.76
N GLU A 303 -14.49 20.28 3.09
CA GLU A 303 -15.05 19.68 4.30
C GLU A 303 -15.00 18.15 4.24
N LEU A 304 -15.05 17.53 5.42
CA LEU A 304 -15.18 16.09 5.58
C LEU A 304 -16.55 15.64 5.11
N LYS A 305 -16.59 14.67 4.18
CA LYS A 305 -17.82 14.13 3.63
C LYS A 305 -18.01 12.69 4.05
N LEU A 306 -19.15 12.39 4.67
CA LEU A 306 -19.57 11.03 5.03
C LEU A 306 -20.77 10.68 4.14
N PHE A 307 -20.67 9.55 3.44
CA PHE A 307 -21.74 9.03 2.61
C PHE A 307 -22.01 7.60 3.06
N VAL A 308 -23.21 7.34 3.58
CA VAL A 308 -23.64 5.98 3.93
C VAL A 308 -24.49 5.44 2.78
N PRO A 309 -24.04 4.36 2.09
CA PRO A 309 -24.82 3.74 1.03
C PRO A 309 -26.18 3.26 1.54
N GLU A 310 -27.21 3.29 0.68
CA GLU A 310 -28.59 2.91 1.04
C GLU A 310 -28.65 1.50 1.66
N SER A 311 -27.94 0.55 1.03
CA SER A 311 -27.83 -0.85 1.49
C SER A 311 -27.19 -1.00 2.87
N LEU A 312 -26.44 -0.01 3.35
CA LEU A 312 -25.76 -0.02 4.65
C LEU A 312 -26.43 0.89 5.69
N ARG A 313 -27.51 1.61 5.36
CA ARG A 313 -28.16 2.54 6.31
C ARG A 313 -28.68 1.83 7.54
N LYS A 314 -29.40 0.71 7.37
CA LYS A 314 -29.91 -0.10 8.47
C LYS A 314 -28.80 -0.64 9.39
N PRO A 315 -27.79 -1.39 8.90
CA PRO A 315 -26.74 -1.90 9.77
C PRO A 315 -25.89 -0.78 10.39
N MET A 316 -25.58 0.29 9.65
CA MET A 316 -24.83 1.43 10.19
C MET A 316 -25.62 2.18 11.26
N GLY A 317 -26.92 2.40 11.05
CA GLY A 317 -27.81 3.00 12.03
C GLY A 317 -27.88 2.17 13.32
N MET A 318 -27.92 0.84 13.21
CA MET A 318 -27.92 -0.07 14.36
C MET A 318 -26.59 0.02 15.13
N ILE A 319 -25.46 -0.08 14.42
CA ILE A 319 -24.12 0.05 15.03
C ILE A 319 -23.99 1.38 15.75
N LEU A 320 -24.37 2.48 15.09
CA LEU A 320 -24.34 3.81 15.67
C LEU A 320 -25.21 3.90 16.92
N ALA A 321 -26.46 3.42 16.85
CA ALA A 321 -27.40 3.39 17.97
C ALA A 321 -26.85 2.67 19.20
N VAL A 322 -26.23 1.51 19.00
CA VAL A 322 -25.58 0.75 20.07
C VAL A 322 -24.46 1.55 20.71
N VAL A 323 -23.60 2.21 19.93
CA VAL A 323 -22.51 3.02 20.49
C VAL A 323 -23.05 4.21 21.25
N VAL A 324 -23.90 5.03 20.64
CA VAL A 324 -24.42 6.26 21.27
C VAL A 324 -25.17 5.95 22.56
N SER A 325 -25.82 4.79 22.66
CA SER A 325 -26.50 4.35 23.87
C SER A 325 -25.58 4.16 25.09
N HIS A 326 -24.26 4.02 24.89
CA HIS A 326 -23.24 3.92 25.96
C HIS A 326 -22.56 5.25 26.30
N HIS A 327 -22.91 6.33 25.60
CA HIS A 327 -22.32 7.66 25.74
C HIS A 327 -23.36 8.72 26.11
N GLY A 328 -24.37 8.34 26.91
CA GLY A 328 -25.39 9.29 27.41
C GLY A 328 -24.85 10.38 28.33
N ASP A 329 -23.58 10.27 28.74
CA ASP A 329 -22.80 11.26 29.49
C ASP A 329 -22.18 12.36 28.62
N ILE A 330 -22.27 12.25 27.29
CA ILE A 330 -21.65 13.18 26.34
C ILE A 330 -22.74 14.03 25.68
N GLU A 331 -22.52 15.35 25.66
CA GLU A 331 -23.46 16.29 25.07
C GLU A 331 -23.55 16.14 23.53
N PRO A 332 -24.75 16.29 22.94
CA PRO A 332 -24.91 16.18 21.49
C PRO A 332 -24.05 17.20 20.72
N GLY A 333 -23.19 16.73 19.82
CA GLY A 333 -22.24 17.54 19.05
C GLY A 333 -20.78 17.37 19.49
N ASP A 334 -20.55 16.92 20.71
CA ASP A 334 -19.21 16.64 21.24
C ASP A 334 -18.63 15.35 20.67
N CYS A 335 -17.32 15.17 20.82
CA CYS A 335 -16.61 14.01 20.27
C CYS A 335 -16.75 12.81 21.20
N PHE A 336 -17.33 11.70 20.73
CA PHE A 336 -17.60 10.52 21.56
C PHE A 336 -16.77 9.28 21.20
N LEU A 337 -16.33 9.17 19.95
CA LEU A 337 -15.66 7.97 19.44
C LEU A 337 -14.22 7.82 19.96
N LYS A 338 -13.84 6.60 20.35
CA LYS A 338 -12.48 6.25 20.76
C LYS A 338 -11.77 5.38 19.74
N ALA A 339 -10.46 5.54 19.62
CA ALA A 339 -9.65 4.71 18.73
C ALA A 339 -9.32 3.38 19.39
N VAL A 340 -9.68 2.30 18.72
CA VAL A 340 -9.57 0.92 19.19
C VAL A 340 -9.25 0.00 18.00
N GLY A 341 -8.76 -1.22 18.25
CA GLY A 341 -8.35 -2.12 17.16
C GLY A 341 -7.20 -3.05 17.51
N GLN A 342 -6.98 -3.34 18.79
CA GLN A 342 -5.97 -4.32 19.21
C GLN A 342 -6.41 -5.73 18.83
N LYS A 343 -5.49 -6.56 18.34
CA LYS A 343 -5.72 -7.94 17.91
C LYS A 343 -6.57 -8.74 18.89
N LYS A 344 -6.24 -8.67 20.18
CA LYS A 344 -6.98 -9.40 21.23
C LYS A 344 -8.45 -8.99 21.29
N GLN A 345 -8.74 -7.69 21.19
CA GLN A 345 -10.11 -7.17 21.22
C GLN A 345 -10.86 -7.52 19.93
N LEU A 346 -10.21 -7.41 18.78
CA LEU A 346 -10.77 -7.82 17.48
C LEU A 346 -11.17 -9.29 17.50
N GLN A 347 -10.31 -10.17 18.00
CA GLN A 347 -10.59 -11.60 18.06
C GLN A 347 -11.76 -11.94 18.99
N LEU A 348 -11.85 -11.28 20.15
CA LEU A 348 -12.93 -11.49 21.10
C LEU A 348 -14.28 -11.01 20.55
N PHE A 349 -14.26 -9.92 19.78
CA PHE A 349 -15.47 -9.30 19.26
C PHE A 349 -15.89 -9.91 17.91
N PHE A 350 -15.09 -9.73 16.87
CA PHE A 350 -15.36 -10.14 15.48
C PHE A 350 -14.95 -11.57 15.11
N GLY A 351 -14.34 -12.31 16.05
CA GLY A 351 -13.92 -13.69 15.82
C GLY A 351 -12.56 -13.83 15.14
N LYS A 352 -12.15 -15.08 14.93
CA LYS A 352 -10.83 -15.43 14.37
C LYS A 352 -10.70 -15.02 12.91
N ASP A 353 -11.76 -15.16 12.13
CA ASP A 353 -11.77 -14.89 10.70
C ASP A 353 -11.43 -13.44 10.37
N PHE A 354 -11.95 -12.51 11.17
CA PHE A 354 -11.64 -11.09 11.04
C PHE A 354 -10.15 -10.80 11.30
N VAL A 355 -9.59 -11.43 12.33
CA VAL A 355 -8.18 -11.26 12.70
C VAL A 355 -7.25 -11.91 11.67
N THR A 356 -7.65 -13.04 11.09
CA THR A 356 -6.96 -13.66 9.97
C THR A 356 -6.93 -12.72 8.77
N ALA A 357 -8.05 -12.10 8.40
CA ALA A 357 -8.12 -11.10 7.33
C ALA A 357 -7.28 -9.84 7.63
N CYS A 358 -7.07 -9.51 8.91
CA CYS A 358 -6.11 -8.47 9.31
C CYS A 358 -4.64 -8.89 9.16
N GLY A 359 -4.35 -10.15 8.79
CA GLY A 359 -3.00 -10.72 8.78
C GLY A 359 -2.49 -11.10 10.18
N ASN A 360 -3.40 -11.48 11.08
CA ASN A 360 -3.13 -11.85 12.48
C ASN A 360 -2.47 -10.73 13.31
N ARG A 361 -2.84 -9.48 13.04
CA ARG A 361 -2.29 -8.24 13.64
C ARG A 361 -3.41 -7.32 14.14
N ASP A 362 -3.02 -6.19 14.72
CA ASP A 362 -3.93 -5.09 15.01
C ASP A 362 -4.55 -4.53 13.72
N PHE A 363 -5.74 -3.95 13.83
CA PHE A 363 -6.43 -3.34 12.69
C PHE A 363 -5.70 -2.06 12.26
N SER A 364 -5.31 -2.00 11.00
CA SER A 364 -4.58 -0.86 10.46
C SER A 364 -5.50 0.09 9.70
N THR A 365 -5.84 1.20 10.35
CA THR A 365 -6.61 2.30 9.73
C THR A 365 -5.98 2.85 8.45
N ARG A 366 -4.65 2.72 8.30
CA ARG A 366 -3.93 3.14 7.09
C ARG A 366 -4.17 2.17 5.95
N ARG A 367 -4.05 0.87 6.20
CA ARG A 367 -4.30 -0.19 5.19
C ARG A 367 -5.76 -0.21 4.78
N ALA A 368 -6.69 -0.05 5.73
CA ALA A 368 -8.12 0.05 5.47
C ALA A 368 -8.46 1.26 4.60
N ASN A 369 -7.89 2.43 4.90
CA ASN A 369 -8.07 3.61 4.06
C ASN A 369 -7.52 3.42 2.64
N LYS A 370 -6.37 2.75 2.47
CA LYS A 370 -5.86 2.44 1.13
C LYS A 370 -6.78 1.48 0.38
N ALA A 371 -7.23 0.40 1.04
CA ALA A 371 -8.15 -0.57 0.47
C ALA A 371 -9.48 0.07 0.01
N TYR A 372 -10.11 0.89 0.87
CA TYR A 372 -11.33 1.61 0.52
C TYR A 372 -11.15 2.50 -0.72
N LEU A 373 -10.05 3.26 -0.80
CA LEU A 373 -9.80 4.17 -1.92
C LEU A 373 -9.45 3.46 -3.21
N GLN A 374 -8.63 2.40 -3.14
CA GLN A 374 -8.33 1.56 -4.29
C GLN A 374 -9.58 0.81 -4.77
N GLY A 375 -10.49 0.44 -3.87
CA GLY A 375 -11.78 -0.13 -4.24
C GLY A 375 -12.69 0.85 -4.98
N LEU A 376 -12.75 2.12 -4.55
CA LEU A 376 -13.48 3.16 -5.30
C LEU A 376 -12.91 3.40 -6.69
N GLU A 377 -11.58 3.36 -6.82
CA GLU A 377 -10.91 3.48 -8.12
C GLU A 377 -11.22 2.28 -9.03
N ALA A 378 -11.02 1.06 -8.54
CA ALA A 378 -11.23 -0.17 -9.32
C ALA A 378 -12.68 -0.28 -9.86
N VAL A 379 -13.69 0.02 -9.04
CA VAL A 379 -15.10 -0.03 -9.46
C VAL A 379 -15.43 1.05 -10.50
N ALA A 380 -14.75 2.20 -10.47
CA ALA A 380 -14.98 3.27 -11.42
C ALA A 380 -14.28 3.05 -12.77
N GLU A 381 -13.17 2.31 -12.80
CA GLU A 381 -12.45 1.95 -14.03
C GLU A 381 -13.22 0.95 -14.92
N ASP A 382 -14.07 0.11 -14.34
CA ASP A 382 -14.98 -0.80 -15.06
C ASP A 382 -16.14 -0.06 -15.78
N SER A 383 -16.31 1.24 -15.53
CA SER A 383 -17.27 2.10 -16.23
C SER A 383 -16.57 2.91 -17.32
N SER A 384 -17.26 3.23 -18.42
CA SER A 384 -16.73 3.98 -19.58
C SER A 384 -16.25 5.42 -19.30
N ALA A 385 -16.12 5.81 -18.03
CA ALA A 385 -15.76 7.15 -17.56
C ALA A 385 -14.46 7.14 -16.71
N LYS A 386 -13.33 6.84 -17.35
CA LYS A 386 -12.00 6.61 -16.74
C LYS A 386 -11.48 7.69 -15.76
N PRO A 387 -11.74 9.01 -15.88
CA PRO A 387 -11.25 10.00 -14.91
C PRO A 387 -11.97 10.02 -13.54
N LYS A 388 -13.10 9.30 -13.37
CA LYS A 388 -13.97 9.46 -12.20
C LYS A 388 -13.47 8.75 -10.93
N GLY A 389 -12.78 7.61 -11.04
CA GLY A 389 -12.33 6.82 -9.88
C GLY A 389 -11.36 7.57 -8.97
N TYR A 390 -10.29 8.11 -9.56
CA TYR A 390 -9.33 8.96 -8.86
C TYR A 390 -9.99 10.19 -8.21
N MET A 391 -10.94 10.81 -8.91
CA MET A 391 -11.69 11.96 -8.39
C MET A 391 -12.61 11.58 -7.21
N LEU A 392 -13.25 10.41 -7.25
CA LEU A 392 -14.06 9.87 -6.15
C LEU A 392 -13.19 9.54 -4.93
N ALA A 393 -12.01 8.93 -5.13
CA ALA A 393 -11.05 8.66 -4.06
C ALA A 393 -10.53 9.96 -3.42
N ALA A 394 -10.21 10.97 -4.24
CA ALA A 394 -9.82 12.29 -3.75
C ALA A 394 -10.95 12.98 -2.94
N LEU A 395 -12.18 12.89 -3.43
CA LEU A 395 -13.37 13.44 -2.78
C LEU A 395 -13.63 12.78 -1.42
N ALA A 396 -13.53 11.45 -1.35
CA ALA A 396 -13.69 10.68 -0.12
C ALA A 396 -12.60 10.98 0.94
N ARG A 397 -11.44 11.50 0.50
CA ARG A 397 -10.34 11.97 1.38
C ARG A 397 -10.33 13.46 1.66
N SER A 398 -11.24 14.23 1.06
CA SER A 398 -11.22 15.70 1.10
C SER A 398 -9.87 16.27 0.63
N HIS A 399 -9.23 15.65 -0.37
CA HIS A 399 -7.98 16.16 -0.96
C HIS A 399 -8.27 17.27 -1.98
N LYS A 400 -7.41 18.30 -2.03
CA LYS A 400 -7.53 19.44 -2.94
C LYS A 400 -6.88 19.14 -4.30
N GLY A 401 -7.58 19.42 -5.40
CA GLY A 401 -7.01 19.57 -6.74
C GLY A 401 -6.97 21.06 -7.12
N HIS A 402 -6.01 21.50 -7.92
CA HIS A 402 -6.06 22.84 -8.51
C HIS A 402 -6.76 22.79 -9.87
N PHE A 403 -7.16 23.94 -10.40
CA PHE A 403 -7.70 24.04 -11.75
C PHE A 403 -6.64 23.49 -12.73
N GLY A 404 -6.98 22.43 -13.46
CA GLY A 404 -6.05 21.74 -14.37
C GLY A 404 -5.08 20.73 -13.73
N SER A 405 -5.18 20.42 -12.43
CA SER A 405 -4.29 19.41 -11.79
C SER A 405 -4.98 18.48 -10.77
N LEU A 406 -4.55 17.21 -10.78
CA LEU A 406 -5.05 16.17 -9.88
C LEU A 406 -4.36 16.22 -8.50
N PRO A 407 -5.07 15.87 -7.41
CA PRO A 407 -4.51 15.84 -6.06
C PRO A 407 -3.35 14.84 -5.84
N THR A 408 -2.10 15.31 -5.86
CA THR A 408 -0.88 14.47 -5.70
C THR A 408 -0.85 13.63 -4.41
N THR A 409 -1.55 14.03 -3.36
CA THR A 409 -1.64 13.25 -2.11
C THR A 409 -2.53 12.02 -2.23
N THR A 410 -3.47 11.99 -3.18
CA THR A 410 -4.31 10.81 -3.46
C THR A 410 -3.46 9.68 -4.03
N ASP A 411 -2.50 10.01 -4.89
CA ASP A 411 -1.56 9.08 -5.52
C ASP A 411 -0.82 8.21 -4.48
N ILE A 412 -0.39 8.77 -3.35
CA ILE A 412 0.26 8.03 -2.24
C ILE A 412 -0.58 6.84 -1.74
N TYR A 413 -1.91 6.93 -1.85
CA TYR A 413 -2.83 5.88 -1.41
C TYR A 413 -3.15 4.84 -2.49
N LEU A 414 -2.96 5.17 -3.77
CA LEU A 414 -3.30 4.32 -4.91
C LEU A 414 -2.09 3.56 -5.48
N ARG A 415 -0.87 4.07 -5.25
CA ARG A 415 0.40 3.53 -5.78
C ARG A 415 0.68 2.03 -5.61
N ASP A 416 0.20 1.39 -4.55
CA ASP A 416 0.59 -0.01 -4.27
C ASP A 416 -0.30 -1.07 -4.94
N ALA A 417 -1.48 -0.68 -5.46
CA ALA A 417 -2.43 -1.54 -6.19
C ALA A 417 -2.69 -2.93 -5.56
N ASN A 418 -2.46 -3.07 -4.24
CA ASN A 418 -2.57 -4.36 -3.56
C ASN A 418 -4.03 -4.78 -3.39
N PHE A 419 -4.97 -3.83 -3.45
CA PHE A 419 -6.40 -4.12 -3.42
C PHE A 419 -6.86 -4.88 -4.67
N SER A 420 -6.43 -4.46 -5.87
CA SER A 420 -6.74 -5.12 -7.14
C SER A 420 -5.91 -6.38 -7.41
N GLY A 421 -4.88 -6.63 -6.59
CA GLY A 421 -3.99 -7.80 -6.70
C GLY A 421 -2.79 -7.60 -7.63
N TYR A 422 -2.61 -6.41 -8.20
CA TYR A 422 -1.55 -6.11 -9.16
C TYR A 422 -0.41 -5.33 -8.51
N ARG A 423 0.50 -6.03 -7.82
CA ARG A 423 1.71 -5.39 -7.27
C ARG A 423 2.59 -4.85 -8.40
N PRO A 424 3.31 -3.73 -8.23
CA PRO A 424 4.19 -3.17 -9.26
C PRO A 424 5.20 -4.19 -9.83
N GLU A 425 5.69 -5.11 -9.00
CA GLU A 425 6.61 -6.17 -9.42
C GLU A 425 5.91 -7.24 -10.26
N PHE A 426 4.65 -7.55 -9.95
CA PHE A 426 3.81 -8.42 -10.77
C PHE A 426 3.54 -7.76 -12.12
N ILE A 427 3.12 -6.49 -12.13
CA ILE A 427 2.88 -5.73 -13.37
C ILE A 427 4.16 -5.67 -14.21
N ALA A 428 5.32 -5.37 -13.61
CA ALA A 428 6.60 -5.31 -14.33
C ALA A 428 7.01 -6.67 -14.90
N ARG A 429 6.79 -7.77 -14.16
CA ARG A 429 7.04 -9.14 -14.64
C ARG A 429 6.11 -9.49 -15.81
N GLU A 430 4.81 -9.23 -15.67
CA GLU A 430 3.85 -9.49 -16.74
C GLU A 430 4.13 -8.61 -17.98
N MET A 431 4.50 -7.35 -17.80
CA MET A 431 4.93 -6.47 -18.91
C MET A 431 6.20 -6.97 -19.60
N PHE A 432 7.14 -7.52 -18.83
CA PHE A 432 8.36 -8.11 -19.35
C PHE A 432 8.09 -9.39 -20.12
N GLU A 433 7.27 -10.30 -19.58
CA GLU A 433 6.88 -11.55 -20.23
C GLU A 433 6.07 -11.33 -21.51
N ARG A 434 5.22 -10.29 -21.55
CA ARG A 434 4.43 -9.91 -22.73
C ARG A 434 5.28 -9.33 -23.88
N GLY A 435 6.42 -8.70 -23.58
CA GLY A 435 7.28 -8.05 -24.58
C GLY A 435 6.76 -6.70 -25.12
N VAL A 436 7.67 -5.93 -25.72
CA VAL A 436 7.39 -4.62 -26.34
C VAL A 436 6.44 -4.83 -27.54
N PHE A 437 5.33 -4.08 -27.59
CA PHE A 437 4.22 -4.18 -28.58
C PHE A 437 3.16 -5.27 -28.34
N SER A 438 3.11 -5.90 -27.17
CA SER A 438 2.05 -6.85 -26.75
C SER A 438 0.62 -6.34 -26.77
N PHE A 439 0.42 -5.02 -26.86
CA PHE A 439 -0.92 -4.44 -27.00
C PHE A 439 -1.59 -4.82 -28.33
N ILE A 440 -0.85 -5.12 -29.39
CA ILE A 440 -1.42 -5.51 -30.70
C ILE A 440 -2.14 -6.87 -30.62
N PRO A 441 -1.47 -7.96 -30.19
CA PRO A 441 -2.16 -9.24 -29.97
C PRO A 441 -3.21 -9.16 -28.86
N ALA A 442 -3.00 -8.36 -27.81
CA ALA A 442 -4.01 -8.14 -26.77
C ALA A 442 -5.29 -7.50 -27.33
N LEU A 443 -5.18 -6.48 -28.20
CA LEU A 443 -6.32 -5.87 -28.87
C LEU A 443 -7.03 -6.88 -29.79
N MET A 444 -6.30 -7.73 -30.50
CA MET A 444 -6.90 -8.79 -31.32
C MET A 444 -7.68 -9.82 -30.48
N LEU A 445 -7.13 -10.23 -29.33
CA LEU A 445 -7.78 -11.15 -28.39
C LEU A 445 -9.00 -10.52 -27.70
N GLU A 446 -8.91 -9.25 -27.31
CA GLU A 446 -10.04 -8.46 -26.80
C GLU A 446 -11.15 -8.34 -27.85
N MET A 447 -10.80 -8.22 -29.13
CA MET A 447 -11.77 -8.13 -30.22
C MET A 447 -12.46 -9.48 -30.47
N TYR A 448 -11.76 -10.60 -30.31
CA TYR A 448 -12.27 -11.94 -30.56
C TYR A 448 -13.08 -12.52 -29.40
N ALA A 449 -12.51 -12.56 -28.20
CA ALA A 449 -13.14 -13.17 -27.03
C ALA A 449 -13.80 -12.15 -26.10
N GLN A 450 -13.79 -10.86 -26.46
CA GLN A 450 -14.56 -9.79 -25.81
C GLN A 450 -14.44 -9.80 -24.27
N GLN A 451 -15.58 -9.94 -23.58
CA GLN A 451 -15.65 -9.96 -22.13
C GLN A 451 -14.92 -11.16 -21.52
N ASP A 452 -14.75 -12.26 -22.25
CA ASP A 452 -14.16 -13.48 -21.69
C ASP A 452 -12.64 -13.39 -21.63
N TYR A 453 -12.00 -12.71 -22.58
CA TYR A 453 -10.57 -12.36 -22.46
C TYR A 453 -10.33 -11.33 -21.35
N ARG A 454 -11.21 -10.31 -21.22
CA ARG A 454 -11.09 -9.27 -20.18
C ARG A 454 -11.28 -9.81 -18.76
N LYS A 455 -12.03 -10.89 -18.58
CA LYS A 455 -12.19 -11.59 -17.29
C LYS A 455 -11.00 -12.46 -16.91
N LEU A 456 -10.12 -12.81 -17.85
CA LEU A 456 -8.92 -13.58 -17.54
C LEU A 456 -7.98 -12.78 -16.64
N SER A 457 -7.27 -13.48 -15.76
CA SER A 457 -6.20 -12.86 -14.99
C SER A 457 -5.09 -12.35 -15.92
N PRO A 458 -4.33 -11.31 -15.55
CA PRO A 458 -3.24 -10.84 -16.38
C PRO A 458 -2.24 -11.92 -16.76
N SER A 459 -1.93 -12.88 -15.88
CA SER A 459 -1.03 -13.99 -16.22
C SER A 459 -1.61 -14.90 -17.30
N ALA A 460 -2.91 -15.22 -17.26
CA ALA A 460 -3.55 -16.00 -18.32
C ALA A 460 -3.66 -15.22 -19.64
N GLN A 461 -3.88 -13.90 -19.56
CA GLN A 461 -3.81 -13.03 -20.75
C GLN A 461 -2.40 -12.98 -21.34
N THR A 462 -1.36 -12.94 -20.50
CA THR A 462 0.06 -12.98 -20.89
C THR A 462 0.41 -14.30 -21.56
N GLU A 463 -0.03 -15.42 -21.00
CA GLU A 463 0.20 -16.76 -21.54
C GLU A 463 -0.38 -16.90 -22.95
N LEU A 464 -1.63 -16.48 -23.15
CA LEU A 464 -2.28 -16.46 -24.48
C LEU A 464 -1.55 -15.56 -25.48
N ILE A 465 -1.07 -14.39 -25.05
CA ILE A 465 -0.27 -13.50 -25.93
C ILE A 465 1.05 -14.17 -26.31
N THR A 466 1.70 -14.86 -25.37
CA THR A 466 2.98 -15.55 -25.59
C THR A 466 2.81 -16.77 -26.51
N GLU A 467 1.72 -17.52 -26.39
CA GLU A 467 1.37 -18.65 -27.27
C GLU A 467 1.16 -18.25 -28.74
N ILE A 468 0.76 -17.00 -29.00
CA ILE A 468 0.62 -16.46 -30.37
C ILE A 468 1.98 -16.42 -31.10
N GLY A 469 3.11 -16.37 -30.36
CA GLY A 469 4.45 -16.59 -30.92
C GLY A 469 4.93 -15.54 -31.93
N ILE A 470 4.45 -14.29 -31.84
CA ILE A 470 4.92 -13.20 -32.70
C ILE A 470 6.01 -12.40 -31.97
N ALA A 471 7.26 -12.60 -32.40
CA ALA A 471 8.38 -11.81 -31.91
C ALA A 471 8.28 -10.34 -32.32
N ALA A 472 8.86 -9.43 -31.53
CA ALA A 472 8.80 -7.97 -31.72
C ALA A 472 9.21 -7.51 -33.14
N TYR A 473 10.18 -8.18 -33.77
CA TYR A 473 10.59 -7.89 -35.16
C TYR A 473 9.48 -8.16 -36.18
N GLY A 474 8.60 -9.13 -35.92
CA GLY A 474 7.46 -9.47 -36.77
C GLY A 474 6.38 -8.39 -36.76
N LEU A 475 6.18 -7.71 -35.63
CA LEU A 475 5.22 -6.60 -35.47
C LEU A 475 5.72 -5.30 -36.10
N GLU A 476 7.03 -5.02 -35.99
CA GLU A 476 7.67 -3.93 -36.73
C GLU A 476 7.53 -4.10 -38.25
N ASN A 477 7.73 -5.33 -38.74
CA ASN A 477 7.53 -5.65 -40.15
C ASN A 477 6.07 -5.48 -40.59
N MET A 478 5.08 -5.82 -39.75
CA MET A 478 3.67 -5.56 -40.06
C MET A 478 3.38 -4.07 -40.18
N THR A 479 3.92 -3.24 -39.28
CA THR A 479 3.71 -1.79 -39.30
C THR A 479 4.36 -1.16 -40.53
N LYS A 480 5.59 -1.59 -40.87
CA LYS A 480 6.28 -1.22 -42.13
C LYS A 480 5.49 -1.69 -43.37
N THR A 481 4.86 -2.86 -43.31
CA THR A 481 4.05 -3.39 -44.41
C THR A 481 2.79 -2.54 -44.63
N VAL A 482 2.10 -2.13 -43.56
CA VAL A 482 0.94 -1.23 -43.66
C VAL A 482 1.35 0.13 -44.22
N GLU A 483 2.48 0.69 -43.78
CA GLU A 483 3.01 1.94 -44.33
C GLU A 483 3.39 1.81 -45.81
N ALA A 484 4.03 0.71 -46.20
CA ALA A 484 4.34 0.40 -47.59
C ALA A 484 3.09 0.21 -48.46
N SER A 485 2.03 -0.42 -47.94
CA SER A 485 0.73 -0.53 -48.62
C SER A 485 0.10 0.84 -48.86
N LEU A 486 0.13 1.74 -47.87
CA LEU A 486 -0.39 3.10 -48.03
C LEU A 486 0.39 3.92 -49.08
N VAL A 487 1.71 3.75 -49.13
CA VAL A 487 2.56 4.37 -50.16
C VAL A 487 2.26 3.79 -51.55
N LYS A 488 2.06 2.48 -51.66
CA LYS A 488 1.63 1.82 -52.91
C LYS A 488 0.26 2.33 -53.38
N ALA A 489 -0.72 2.42 -52.50
CA ALA A 489 -2.06 2.93 -52.82
C ALA A 489 -2.02 4.37 -53.35
N ARG A 490 -1.22 5.25 -52.73
CA ARG A 490 -0.99 6.62 -53.23
C ARG A 490 -0.36 6.64 -54.61
N SER A 491 0.58 5.74 -54.86
CA SER A 491 1.28 5.63 -56.15
C SER A 491 0.35 5.12 -57.26
N ALA A 492 -0.48 4.12 -56.95
CA ALA A 492 -1.50 3.60 -57.88
C ALA A 492 -2.52 4.67 -58.29
N ILE A 493 -3.00 5.47 -57.33
CA ILE A 493 -3.88 6.61 -57.62
C ILE A 493 -3.15 7.66 -58.48
N ALA A 494 -1.91 7.99 -58.15
CA ALA A 494 -1.12 8.96 -58.91
C ALA A 494 -0.83 8.49 -60.35
N GLU A 495 -0.67 7.20 -60.58
CA GLU A 495 -0.50 6.61 -61.91
C GLU A 495 -1.78 6.70 -62.73
N ILE A 496 -2.93 6.35 -62.14
CA ILE A 496 -4.24 6.45 -62.78
C ILE A 496 -4.55 7.91 -63.16
N VAL A 497 -4.21 8.86 -62.27
CA VAL A 497 -4.39 10.31 -62.48
C VAL A 497 -3.39 10.92 -63.47
N ARG A 498 -2.32 10.21 -63.86
CA ARG A 498 -1.34 10.70 -64.86
C ARG A 498 -1.66 10.29 -66.30
N ARG A 499 -2.63 9.40 -66.53
CA ARG A 499 -2.93 8.91 -67.89
C ARG A 499 -3.70 9.97 -68.69
N PRO A 500 -3.40 10.18 -69.99
CA PRO A 500 -3.66 11.45 -70.69
C PRO A 500 -5.11 11.73 -71.09
N GLU A 501 -6.06 10.84 -70.78
CA GLU A 501 -7.45 10.94 -71.24
C GLU A 501 -8.33 11.62 -70.16
N SER A 502 -8.49 12.95 -70.29
CA SER A 502 -9.54 13.83 -69.72
C SER A 502 -10.07 13.49 -68.30
N ILE A 503 -9.32 13.87 -67.26
CA ILE A 503 -9.54 13.40 -65.87
C ILE A 503 -10.63 14.11 -65.03
N ARG A 504 -11.24 15.20 -65.51
CA ARG A 504 -12.21 15.94 -64.67
C ARG A 504 -13.64 15.37 -64.65
N GLY A 505 -13.98 14.47 -65.59
CA GLY A 505 -15.21 13.66 -65.52
C GLY A 505 -15.00 12.31 -64.80
N THR A 506 -13.81 11.71 -64.96
CA THR A 506 -13.53 10.31 -64.61
C THR A 506 -13.41 9.99 -63.13
N VAL A 507 -13.05 10.90 -62.21
CA VAL A 507 -12.98 10.55 -60.78
C VAL A 507 -14.37 10.33 -60.20
N ALA A 508 -15.34 11.15 -60.59
CA ALA A 508 -16.74 10.96 -60.20
C ALA A 508 -17.28 9.65 -60.79
N ASP A 509 -16.95 9.35 -62.05
CA ASP A 509 -17.34 8.09 -62.71
C ASP A 509 -16.67 6.86 -62.06
N ILE A 510 -15.38 6.94 -61.69
CA ILE A 510 -14.67 5.90 -60.94
C ILE A 510 -15.34 5.65 -59.59
N LEU A 511 -15.62 6.71 -58.84
CA LEU A 511 -16.30 6.62 -57.55
C LEU A 511 -17.72 6.09 -57.70
N GLN A 512 -18.43 6.49 -58.76
CA GLN A 512 -19.77 6.00 -59.09
C GLN A 512 -19.74 4.52 -59.49
N ASN A 513 -18.75 4.07 -60.25
CA ASN A 513 -18.55 2.67 -60.60
C ASN A 513 -18.23 1.81 -59.37
N ILE A 514 -17.44 2.33 -58.43
CA ILE A 514 -17.18 1.67 -57.14
C ILE A 514 -18.46 1.61 -56.30
N ALA A 515 -19.17 2.74 -56.18
CA ALA A 515 -20.39 2.85 -55.38
C ALA A 515 -21.55 2.00 -55.93
N ALA A 516 -21.65 1.87 -57.26
CA ALA A 516 -22.62 1.04 -57.94
C ALA A 516 -22.24 -0.45 -57.97
N GLY A 517 -21.03 -0.82 -57.51
CA GLY A 517 -20.54 -2.20 -57.52
C GLY A 517 -20.07 -2.71 -58.90
N ASN A 518 -19.94 -1.84 -59.89
CA ASN A 518 -19.52 -2.17 -61.26
C ASN A 518 -17.99 -2.34 -61.41
N ALA A 519 -17.25 -2.24 -60.31
CA ALA A 519 -15.79 -2.32 -60.25
C ALA A 519 -15.30 -3.73 -59.88
N LEU A 520 -15.69 -4.76 -60.63
CA LEU A 520 -15.41 -6.16 -60.27
C LEU A 520 -13.91 -6.47 -60.22
N GLY A 521 -13.47 -7.10 -59.12
CA GLY A 521 -12.17 -7.76 -59.03
C GLY A 521 -12.24 -9.23 -59.50
N LYS A 522 -11.08 -9.85 -59.71
CA LYS A 522 -10.99 -11.30 -60.02
C LYS A 522 -11.43 -12.19 -58.87
N GLN A 523 -11.35 -11.69 -57.62
CA GLN A 523 -11.75 -12.43 -56.43
C GLN A 523 -13.14 -11.99 -55.99
N GLU A 524 -14.00 -12.96 -55.72
CA GLU A 524 -15.36 -12.72 -55.25
C GLU A 524 -15.35 -11.92 -53.94
N GLY A 525 -16.11 -10.84 -53.88
CA GLY A 525 -16.12 -9.93 -52.74
C GLY A 525 -14.99 -8.89 -52.73
N CYS A 526 -14.10 -8.83 -53.72
CA CYS A 526 -13.19 -7.70 -53.92
C CYS A 526 -13.68 -6.78 -55.04
N LEU A 527 -13.50 -5.48 -54.85
CA LEU A 527 -13.58 -4.50 -55.95
C LEU A 527 -12.18 -4.15 -56.45
N CYS A 528 -12.09 -3.58 -57.65
CA CYS A 528 -10.83 -3.26 -58.30
C CYS A 528 -10.80 -1.82 -58.81
N LEU A 529 -9.78 -1.08 -58.40
CA LEU A 529 -9.59 0.32 -58.79
C LEU A 529 -9.33 0.48 -60.30
N MET A 530 -8.64 -0.48 -60.93
CA MET A 530 -8.39 -0.47 -62.38
C MET A 530 -9.68 -0.68 -63.17
N THR A 531 -10.50 -1.64 -62.75
CA THR A 531 -11.80 -1.91 -63.37
C THR A 531 -12.75 -0.71 -63.19
N ALA A 532 -12.74 -0.08 -62.01
CA ALA A 532 -13.51 1.14 -61.75
C ALA A 532 -13.15 2.29 -62.70
N ALA A 533 -11.86 2.37 -63.07
CA ALA A 533 -11.31 3.35 -64.01
C ALA A 533 -11.44 2.94 -65.48
N GLY A 534 -12.14 1.86 -65.79
CA GLY A 534 -12.38 1.40 -67.16
C GLY A 534 -11.20 0.68 -67.80
N TYR A 535 -10.20 0.27 -67.02
CA TYR A 535 -9.01 -0.43 -67.50
C TYR A 535 -9.09 -1.94 -67.21
N ALA A 536 -8.45 -2.74 -68.09
CA ALA A 536 -8.25 -4.16 -67.86
C ALA A 536 -7.27 -4.43 -66.70
N CYS A 537 -7.31 -5.64 -66.14
CA CYS A 537 -6.39 -6.05 -65.08
C CYS A 537 -4.94 -6.00 -65.56
N ALA A 538 -4.07 -5.35 -64.77
CA ALA A 538 -2.65 -5.19 -65.09
C ALA A 538 -1.86 -6.52 -65.06
N ASP A 539 -2.40 -7.55 -64.41
CA ASP A 539 -1.75 -8.85 -64.25
C ASP A 539 -2.77 -9.96 -64.56
N VAL A 540 -2.69 -10.50 -65.78
CA VAL A 540 -3.66 -11.47 -66.31
C VAL A 540 -3.47 -12.86 -65.68
N GLU A 541 -2.24 -13.23 -65.30
CA GLU A 541 -1.91 -14.56 -64.78
C GLU A 541 -2.23 -14.74 -63.29
N ARG A 542 -2.38 -13.64 -62.55
CA ARG A 542 -2.72 -13.68 -61.13
C ARG A 542 -4.17 -14.12 -60.89
N ASN A 543 -4.37 -15.12 -60.03
CA ASN A 543 -5.69 -15.67 -59.68
C ASN A 543 -6.35 -15.04 -58.44
N CYS A 544 -5.63 -14.23 -57.64
CA CYS A 544 -6.17 -13.57 -56.45
C CYS A 544 -5.94 -12.06 -56.47
N CYS A 545 -6.89 -11.28 -55.93
CA CYS A 545 -6.76 -9.83 -55.87
C CYS A 545 -6.02 -9.34 -54.62
N ILE A 546 -5.95 -10.15 -53.56
CA ILE A 546 -5.37 -9.74 -52.28
C ILE A 546 -3.86 -9.50 -52.45
N GLY A 547 -3.39 -8.28 -52.14
CA GLY A 547 -2.01 -7.86 -52.25
C GLY A 547 -1.57 -7.49 -53.68
N CYS A 548 -2.48 -7.10 -54.58
CA CYS A 548 -2.15 -6.70 -55.95
C CYS A 548 -1.87 -5.20 -56.10
N GLY A 549 -2.21 -4.40 -55.09
CA GLY A 549 -2.07 -2.95 -55.04
C GLY A 549 -3.22 -2.16 -55.67
N TYR A 550 -4.17 -2.84 -56.33
CA TYR A 550 -5.35 -2.24 -56.96
C TYR A 550 -6.67 -2.74 -56.36
N GLU A 551 -6.60 -3.67 -55.41
CA GLU A 551 -7.75 -4.22 -54.72
C GLU A 551 -8.38 -3.19 -53.78
N ILE A 552 -9.71 -3.15 -53.81
CA ILE A 552 -10.52 -2.38 -52.88
C ILE A 552 -11.18 -3.40 -51.96
N TYR A 553 -10.74 -3.40 -50.71
CA TYR A 553 -11.25 -4.32 -49.72
C TYR A 553 -12.69 -3.99 -49.33
N THR A 554 -13.59 -4.96 -49.48
CA THR A 554 -14.97 -4.86 -49.02
C THR A 554 -15.17 -5.55 -47.68
N ARG A 555 -16.36 -5.42 -47.10
CA ARG A 555 -16.71 -6.17 -45.90
C ARG A 555 -16.71 -7.69 -46.10
N THR A 556 -17.03 -8.14 -47.31
CA THR A 556 -17.09 -9.56 -47.64
C THR A 556 -15.70 -10.18 -47.64
N ILE A 557 -14.70 -9.51 -48.21
CA ILE A 557 -13.32 -10.02 -48.21
C ILE A 557 -12.69 -9.97 -46.82
N PHE A 558 -13.05 -8.98 -45.99
CA PHE A 558 -12.64 -8.95 -44.59
C PHE A 558 -13.06 -10.22 -43.85
N TYR A 559 -14.32 -10.62 -44.04
CA TYR A 559 -14.89 -11.82 -43.43
C TYR A 559 -14.18 -13.09 -43.94
N GLN A 560 -13.94 -13.20 -45.25
CA GLN A 560 -13.22 -14.32 -45.85
C GLN A 560 -11.77 -14.42 -45.34
N LEU A 561 -11.04 -13.30 -45.28
CA LEU A 561 -9.68 -13.24 -44.73
C LEU A 561 -9.61 -13.67 -43.27
N THR A 562 -10.61 -13.29 -42.48
CA THR A 562 -10.71 -13.69 -41.07
C THR A 562 -10.98 -15.20 -40.93
N LYS A 563 -11.84 -15.76 -41.78
CA LYS A 563 -12.08 -17.21 -41.82
C LYS A 563 -10.82 -17.98 -42.23
N GLU A 564 -10.10 -17.47 -43.23
CA GLU A 564 -8.84 -18.05 -43.69
C GLU A 564 -7.74 -17.94 -42.63
N TYR A 565 -7.69 -16.86 -41.87
CA TYR A 565 -6.80 -16.73 -40.71
C TYR A 565 -7.02 -17.85 -39.70
N THR A 566 -8.28 -18.09 -39.31
CA THR A 566 -8.64 -19.17 -38.38
C THR A 566 -8.28 -20.54 -38.94
N ARG A 567 -8.65 -20.80 -40.21
CA ARG A 567 -8.34 -22.07 -40.88
C ARG A 567 -6.83 -22.34 -40.91
N LEU A 568 -6.01 -21.34 -41.22
CA LEU A 568 -4.55 -21.46 -41.27
C LEU A 568 -3.92 -21.66 -39.88
N LEU A 569 -4.51 -21.09 -38.83
CA LEU A 569 -4.07 -21.34 -37.45
C LEU A 569 -4.38 -22.77 -37.00
N GLU A 570 -5.57 -23.28 -37.32
CA GLU A 570 -5.95 -24.67 -37.01
C GLU A 570 -5.09 -25.66 -37.79
N LEU A 571 -4.85 -25.40 -39.08
CA LEU A 571 -3.93 -26.19 -39.91
C LEU A 571 -2.51 -26.17 -39.36
N LYS A 572 -1.99 -25.00 -38.96
CA LYS A 572 -0.67 -24.90 -38.35
C LYS A 572 -0.53 -25.75 -37.09
N LYS A 573 -1.57 -25.83 -36.25
CA LYS A 573 -1.56 -26.62 -35.00
C LYS A 573 -1.55 -28.14 -35.26
N ALA A 574 -2.10 -28.58 -36.39
CA ALA A 574 -2.21 -29.98 -36.77
C ALA A 574 -1.18 -30.43 -37.82
N ALA A 575 -0.33 -29.51 -38.30
CA ALA A 575 0.61 -29.72 -39.41
C ALA A 575 1.98 -30.21 -38.94
N ASP A 576 2.72 -30.84 -39.86
CA ASP A 576 4.15 -31.08 -39.70
C ASP A 576 4.95 -29.76 -39.77
N GLU A 577 6.24 -29.83 -39.44
CA GLU A 577 7.09 -28.64 -39.30
C GLU A 577 7.17 -27.80 -40.59
N THR A 578 7.13 -28.45 -41.75
CA THR A 578 7.21 -27.76 -43.06
C THR A 578 5.90 -27.05 -43.40
N GLU A 579 4.75 -27.71 -43.20
CA GLU A 579 3.46 -27.11 -43.51
C GLU A 579 3.06 -26.07 -42.44
N ALA A 580 3.52 -26.22 -41.19
CA ALA A 580 3.40 -25.20 -40.15
C ALA A 580 4.22 -23.93 -40.47
N GLU A 581 5.41 -24.07 -41.03
CA GLU A 581 6.23 -22.95 -41.50
C GLU A 581 5.60 -22.26 -42.71
N ARG A 582 5.07 -23.03 -43.66
CA ARG A 582 4.30 -22.50 -44.81
C ARG A 582 3.07 -21.71 -44.36
N CYS A 583 2.27 -22.26 -43.44
CA CYS A 583 1.11 -21.57 -42.88
C CYS A 583 1.52 -20.29 -42.16
N THR A 584 2.63 -20.33 -41.40
CA THR A 584 3.18 -19.17 -40.71
C THR A 584 3.60 -18.08 -41.72
N LYS A 585 4.20 -18.45 -42.85
CA LYS A 585 4.59 -17.52 -43.90
C LYS A 585 3.37 -16.86 -44.55
N ILE A 586 2.35 -17.63 -44.92
CA ILE A 586 1.11 -17.11 -45.50
C ILE A 586 0.39 -16.15 -44.55
N LEU A 587 0.32 -16.51 -43.25
CA LEU A 587 -0.24 -15.66 -42.21
C LEU A 587 0.51 -14.33 -42.10
N LYS A 588 1.84 -14.37 -42.04
CA LYS A 588 2.69 -13.18 -41.85
C LYS A 588 2.76 -12.28 -43.08
N GLU A 589 2.80 -12.85 -44.28
CA GLU A 589 3.09 -12.09 -45.50
C GLU A 589 1.84 -11.64 -46.27
N ALA A 590 0.69 -12.31 -46.10
CA ALA A 590 -0.51 -12.03 -46.89
C ALA A 590 -1.75 -11.73 -46.04
N VAL A 591 -2.12 -12.63 -45.13
CA VAL A 591 -3.43 -12.54 -44.43
C VAL A 591 -3.43 -11.47 -43.35
N MET A 592 -2.45 -11.49 -42.43
CA MET A 592 -2.39 -10.51 -41.34
C MET A 592 -2.15 -9.08 -41.82
N PRO A 593 -1.25 -8.82 -42.81
CA PRO A 593 -1.08 -7.48 -43.35
C PRO A 593 -2.37 -6.91 -43.95
N ALA A 594 -3.11 -7.70 -44.73
CA ALA A 594 -4.38 -7.27 -45.33
C ALA A 594 -5.44 -6.93 -44.26
N ILE A 595 -5.58 -7.77 -43.22
CA ILE A 595 -6.50 -7.50 -42.10
C ILE A 595 -6.07 -6.23 -41.33
N ALA A 596 -4.78 -6.08 -41.06
CA ALA A 596 -4.24 -4.92 -40.34
C ALA A 596 -4.44 -3.61 -41.11
N GLU A 597 -4.22 -3.63 -42.43
CA GLU A 597 -4.45 -2.48 -43.32
C GLU A 597 -5.92 -2.05 -43.31
N MET A 598 -6.85 -3.01 -43.35
CA MET A 598 -8.29 -2.74 -43.29
C MET A 598 -8.70 -2.10 -41.96
N ILE A 599 -8.20 -2.60 -40.83
CA ILE A 599 -8.49 -2.05 -39.49
C ILE A 599 -7.90 -0.64 -39.34
N ALA A 600 -6.65 -0.43 -39.75
CA ALA A 600 -6.00 0.87 -39.70
C ALA A 600 -6.74 1.91 -40.55
N SER A 601 -7.23 1.50 -41.72
CA SER A 601 -7.99 2.36 -42.64
C SER A 601 -9.36 2.74 -42.06
N ILE A 602 -10.09 1.80 -41.45
CA ILE A 602 -11.40 2.09 -40.82
C ILE A 602 -11.23 3.11 -39.69
N LYS A 603 -10.24 2.95 -38.80
CA LYS A 603 -9.99 3.89 -37.70
C LYS A 603 -9.64 5.29 -38.17
N LYS A 604 -8.98 5.42 -39.33
CA LYS A 604 -8.60 6.70 -39.92
C LYS A 604 -9.76 7.38 -40.65
N LEU A 605 -10.60 6.60 -41.35
CA LEU A 605 -11.73 7.11 -42.13
C LEU A 605 -12.96 7.39 -41.26
N TYR A 606 -13.12 6.67 -40.14
CA TYR A 606 -14.27 6.80 -39.24
C TYR A 606 -13.81 6.86 -37.77
N PRO A 607 -13.19 7.98 -37.32
CA PRO A 607 -12.56 8.09 -36.00
C PRO A 607 -13.54 7.97 -34.83
N GLU A 608 -14.78 8.40 -35.07
CA GLU A 608 -15.90 8.42 -34.10
C GLU A 608 -16.76 7.15 -34.16
N SER A 609 -16.50 6.24 -35.11
CA SER A 609 -17.29 5.03 -35.25
C SER A 609 -16.92 4.02 -34.16
N ASP A 610 -17.94 3.44 -33.51
CA ASP A 610 -17.75 2.29 -32.64
C ASP A 610 -17.33 1.10 -33.51
N LEU A 611 -16.01 0.90 -33.61
CA LEU A 611 -15.40 -0.20 -34.34
C LEU A 611 -16.04 -1.54 -33.96
N SER A 612 -16.46 -1.69 -32.69
CA SER A 612 -17.16 -2.88 -32.18
C SER A 612 -18.49 -3.12 -32.88
N ALA A 613 -19.28 -2.07 -33.11
CA ALA A 613 -20.58 -2.16 -33.77
C ALA A 613 -20.46 -2.48 -35.27
N MET A 614 -19.47 -1.89 -35.96
CA MET A 614 -19.23 -2.15 -37.39
C MET A 614 -18.72 -3.58 -37.66
N LEU A 615 -17.89 -4.12 -36.76
CA LEU A 615 -17.39 -5.49 -36.80
C LEU A 615 -18.50 -6.51 -36.46
N LYS A 616 -19.41 -6.20 -35.53
CA LYS A 616 -20.58 -7.04 -35.24
C LYS A 616 -21.49 -7.20 -36.46
N LEU A 617 -21.69 -6.13 -37.22
CA LEU A 617 -22.55 -6.18 -38.41
C LEU A 617 -21.98 -7.09 -39.52
N SER A 618 -20.67 -7.39 -39.54
CA SER A 618 -20.00 -8.18 -40.60
C SER A 618 -20.09 -9.70 -40.39
N GLY A 619 -20.96 -10.19 -39.51
CA GLY A 619 -21.19 -11.63 -39.31
C GLY A 619 -20.22 -12.29 -38.33
N LEU A 620 -19.53 -11.52 -37.48
CA LEU A 620 -18.61 -12.01 -36.43
C LEU A 620 -19.32 -12.64 -35.21
N ALA A 621 -20.64 -12.84 -35.25
CA ALA A 621 -21.42 -13.41 -34.18
C ALA A 621 -22.00 -14.77 -34.57
N VAL A 622 -21.18 -15.73 -35.02
CA VAL A 622 -21.61 -17.14 -35.10
C VAL A 622 -20.45 -18.09 -34.76
N ASN A 623 -20.62 -18.75 -33.60
CA ASN A 623 -19.99 -19.97 -33.08
C ASN A 623 -18.59 -19.90 -32.47
N ILE A 624 -18.54 -19.54 -31.19
CA ILE A 624 -18.02 -20.46 -30.14
C ILE A 624 -19.22 -20.96 -29.35
#